data_AF-A0A168ATF2-F1
#
_entry.id   AF-A0A168ATF2-F1
#
_cell.length_a   1.000
_cell.length_b   1.000
_cell.length_c   1.000
_cell.angle_alpha   90.00
_cell.angle_beta   90.00
_cell.angle_gamma   90.00
#
_symmetry.space_group_name_H-M   'P 1'
#
loop_
_entity.id
_entity.type
_entity.pdbx_description
1 polymer ?
#
loop_
_entity_poly.entity_id
_entity_poly.type
_entity_poly.pdbx_seq_one_letter_code
_entity_poly.pdbx_strand_id
1 'polypeptide(L)'
;MNGDGKSDYVWIDPNTGEIKCWLNNLPEPWSPAGTNNSIIGSGVGRGQTVYLADMNGDGMDDYLVVNPRNGAVRVFWNYGPDDTWVNGWKFVDGGVIASGVPHANLATLRFPDINGDGRADYVYVGKGGSLVHWLNVGSVGGADVVFHNQKGIATGVGLDDFSKLVFADMNGDRRDDYLIWEDDGGLSGFLNQHTNSEGVPLYINQGGAKSICDGFGHAPNTTRLADMDGDGKDDYVFVGDNGSLSVWYNRGTTDDSMAIDGLRFADITGGQGQDYVWVDPKTGAPIVYSNQGGSWEPVNNGHPIAAGAAPGSQVVFGDIDGDGYDDYLVIHPDTGALTAYLLVPSGGGESRYGGYLYNPIGQIASGLGPGKNVRIADIDGDGRDDYIFLSETGGTTIYRNMYGPDTGPDSHYAALPQADASGVGQRPEEISFYDIDGDGKADYVWTRPLDGQVQVWLNMYPQLPAWRHIGVVKDDVGTSGANIRFAQLTGTKQQPGSGRADYVAVDPTTGAIAAWLNGCDDRA
;
A
#
# COMPACT_ATOMS: atom_id res chain seq x y z
N MET A 1 4.55 -16.76 3.97
CA MET A 1 5.82 -17.24 3.38
C MET A 1 5.79 -17.31 1.86
N ASN A 2 4.67 -17.68 1.23
CA ASN A 2 4.52 -17.80 -0.23
C ASN A 2 3.93 -16.55 -0.92
N GLY A 3 3.57 -15.52 -0.16
CA GLY A 3 3.02 -14.28 -0.70
C GLY A 3 1.56 -14.36 -1.15
N ASP A 4 0.77 -15.30 -0.64
CA ASP A 4 -0.66 -15.44 -0.99
C ASP A 4 -1.61 -14.56 -0.15
N GLY A 5 -1.05 -13.67 0.68
CA GLY A 5 -1.79 -12.78 1.57
C GLY A 5 -2.30 -13.46 2.85
N LYS A 6 -1.99 -14.74 3.09
CA LYS A 6 -2.32 -15.43 4.34
C LYS A 6 -1.06 -15.83 5.10
N SER A 7 -1.19 -15.85 6.41
CA SER A 7 -0.11 -16.29 7.29
C SER A 7 0.04 -17.81 7.28
N ASP A 8 1.28 -18.26 7.08
CA ASP A 8 1.66 -19.67 7.07
C ASP A 8 2.15 -20.14 8.45
N TYR A 9 2.13 -21.46 8.67
CA TYR A 9 2.60 -22.05 9.93
C TYR A 9 4.05 -22.45 9.75
N VAL A 10 4.94 -21.71 10.42
CA VAL A 10 6.38 -21.95 10.40
C VAL A 10 6.85 -22.46 11.76
N TRP A 11 7.51 -23.62 11.75
CA TRP A 11 8.24 -24.13 12.88
C TRP A 11 9.74 -23.93 12.68
N ILE A 12 10.41 -23.34 13.67
CA ILE A 12 11.85 -23.05 13.64
C ILE A 12 12.56 -23.97 14.62
N ASP A 13 13.55 -24.73 14.14
CA ASP A 13 14.35 -25.59 14.99
C ASP A 13 15.16 -24.73 15.99
N PRO A 14 15.05 -24.99 17.31
CA PRO A 14 15.68 -24.15 18.32
C PRO A 14 17.21 -24.20 18.29
N ASN A 15 17.80 -25.28 17.76
CA ASN A 15 19.25 -25.50 17.73
C ASN A 15 19.88 -25.06 16.42
N THR A 16 19.22 -25.32 15.29
CA THR A 16 19.78 -25.10 13.95
C THR A 16 19.16 -23.94 13.19
N GLY A 17 17.98 -23.47 13.63
CA GLY A 17 17.22 -22.45 12.92
C GLY A 17 16.64 -22.95 11.60
N GLU A 18 16.63 -24.26 11.37
CA GLU A 18 15.94 -24.89 10.23
C GLU A 18 14.46 -24.52 10.29
N ILE A 19 13.88 -24.11 9.16
CA ILE A 19 12.46 -23.76 9.08
C ILE A 19 11.69 -24.87 8.35
N LYS A 20 10.62 -25.32 9.00
CA LYS A 20 9.58 -26.15 8.40
C LYS A 20 8.33 -25.33 8.23
N CYS A 21 7.67 -25.46 7.09
CA CYS A 21 6.51 -24.65 6.74
C CYS A 21 5.34 -25.50 6.24
N TRP A 22 4.14 -25.07 6.60
CA TRP A 22 2.88 -25.58 6.09
C TRP A 22 2.07 -24.39 5.57
N LEU A 23 1.60 -24.49 4.33
CA LEU A 23 0.89 -23.42 3.65
C LEU A 23 -0.56 -23.36 4.11
N ASN A 24 -1.02 -22.13 4.38
CA ASN A 24 -2.40 -21.87 4.80
C ASN A 24 -3.35 -21.79 3.60
N ASN A 25 -3.96 -22.92 3.26
CA ASN A 25 -4.93 -22.98 2.15
C ASN A 25 -6.37 -22.71 2.59
N LEU A 26 -6.63 -22.17 3.79
CA LEU A 26 -7.99 -22.09 4.33
C LEU A 26 -8.97 -21.45 3.32
N PRO A 27 -10.18 -22.03 3.16
CA PRO A 27 -10.78 -23.09 3.98
C PRO A 27 -10.32 -24.52 3.64
N GLU A 28 -9.48 -24.71 2.63
CA GLU A 28 -8.90 -26.01 2.30
C GLU A 28 -7.85 -26.44 3.33
N PRO A 29 -7.57 -27.74 3.46
CA PRO A 29 -6.56 -28.23 4.37
C PRO A 29 -5.18 -27.65 4.09
N TRP A 30 -4.43 -27.41 5.15
CA TRP A 30 -3.02 -27.03 5.10
C TRP A 30 -2.20 -28.04 4.30
N SER A 31 -1.24 -27.55 3.52
CA SER A 31 -0.34 -28.40 2.71
C SER A 31 1.11 -28.25 3.18
N PRO A 32 1.93 -29.31 3.11
CA PRO A 32 3.36 -29.18 3.39
C PRO A 32 4.03 -28.31 2.32
N ALA A 33 4.91 -27.40 2.73
CA ALA A 33 5.74 -26.61 1.82
C ALA A 33 7.05 -27.34 1.46
N GLY A 34 7.68 -26.98 0.34
CA GLY A 34 8.95 -27.55 -0.09
C GLY A 34 8.89 -29.05 -0.44
N THR A 35 10.04 -29.63 -0.77
CA THR A 35 10.16 -31.01 -1.28
C THR A 35 10.82 -31.98 -0.30
N ASN A 36 11.22 -31.50 0.89
CA ASN A 36 11.98 -32.27 1.87
C ASN A 36 11.30 -32.29 3.25
N ASN A 37 10.20 -33.04 3.38
CA ASN A 37 9.49 -33.23 4.65
C ASN A 37 9.12 -31.90 5.35
N SER A 38 8.51 -30.99 4.59
CA SER A 38 8.13 -29.63 5.00
C SER A 38 9.27 -28.66 5.27
N ILE A 39 10.55 -29.08 5.18
CA ILE A 39 11.68 -28.17 5.34
C ILE A 39 11.72 -27.23 4.13
N ILE A 40 11.86 -25.93 4.37
CA ILE A 40 12.06 -24.93 3.31
C ILE A 40 13.38 -24.16 3.47
N GLY A 41 14.03 -24.23 4.64
CA GLY A 41 15.31 -23.57 4.87
C GLY A 41 16.16 -24.37 5.86
N SER A 42 17.41 -24.65 5.51
CA SER A 42 18.31 -25.52 6.28
C SER A 42 18.80 -24.95 7.61
N GLY A 43 18.53 -23.68 7.88
CA GLY A 43 18.95 -22.99 9.11
C GLY A 43 20.41 -22.54 9.09
N VAL A 44 20.66 -21.39 9.69
CA VAL A 44 21.98 -20.72 9.68
C VAL A 44 22.39 -20.19 11.06
N GLY A 45 21.67 -20.55 12.12
CA GLY A 45 21.86 -20.05 13.48
C GLY A 45 20.87 -20.65 14.46
N ARG A 46 20.95 -20.31 15.75
CA ARG A 46 19.99 -20.87 16.73
C ARG A 46 18.60 -20.28 16.47
N GLY A 47 17.53 -21.05 16.65
CA GLY A 47 16.16 -20.60 16.38
C GLY A 47 15.77 -19.31 17.08
N GLN A 48 16.25 -19.09 18.32
CA GLN A 48 15.99 -17.84 19.07
C GLN A 48 16.57 -16.56 18.42
N THR A 49 17.50 -16.68 17.48
CA THR A 49 18.06 -15.54 16.73
C THR A 49 17.39 -15.33 15.39
N VAL A 50 16.43 -16.20 15.03
CA VAL A 50 15.72 -16.17 13.76
C VAL A 50 14.46 -15.33 13.92
N TYR A 51 14.27 -14.40 13.00
CA TYR A 51 13.05 -13.62 12.83
C TYR A 51 12.57 -13.81 11.39
N LEU A 52 11.27 -13.71 11.19
CA LEU A 52 10.64 -13.71 9.88
C LEU A 52 9.96 -12.35 9.73
N ALA A 53 10.26 -11.64 8.66
CA ALA A 53 9.65 -10.36 8.33
C ALA A 53 9.97 -10.04 6.87
N ASP A 54 8.99 -9.51 6.12
CA ASP A 54 9.20 -9.04 4.75
C ASP A 54 10.05 -7.75 4.74
N MET A 55 11.33 -7.84 4.38
CA MET A 55 12.21 -6.68 4.37
C MET A 55 12.23 -5.94 3.02
N ASN A 56 11.67 -6.53 1.96
CA ASN A 56 11.76 -6.01 0.60
C ASN A 56 10.39 -5.56 0.02
N GLY A 57 9.29 -5.90 0.68
CA GLY A 57 7.91 -5.56 0.30
C GLY A 57 7.32 -6.44 -0.80
N ASP A 58 7.84 -7.66 -0.99
CA ASP A 58 7.37 -8.60 -2.01
C ASP A 58 6.19 -9.49 -1.55
N GLY A 59 5.78 -9.35 -0.29
CA GLY A 59 4.71 -10.10 0.35
C GLY A 59 5.17 -11.41 0.99
N MET A 60 6.47 -11.73 0.91
CA MET A 60 7.05 -12.94 1.47
C MET A 60 7.99 -12.62 2.62
N ASP A 61 7.73 -13.17 3.82
CA ASP A 61 8.67 -13.01 4.93
C ASP A 61 10.06 -13.54 4.60
N ASP A 62 11.07 -12.70 4.86
CA ASP A 62 12.47 -13.05 4.74
C ASP A 62 13.00 -13.72 6.00
N TYR A 63 14.04 -14.55 5.83
CA TYR A 63 14.71 -15.16 6.97
C TYR A 63 15.79 -14.24 7.52
N LEU A 64 15.61 -13.75 8.74
CA LEU A 64 16.54 -12.84 9.41
C LEU A 64 17.33 -13.54 10.51
N VAL A 65 18.64 -13.30 10.56
CA VAL A 65 19.50 -13.68 11.69
C VAL A 65 19.91 -12.43 12.46
N VAL A 66 19.43 -12.32 13.68
CA VAL A 66 19.69 -11.19 14.57
C VAL A 66 20.81 -11.51 15.56
N ASN A 67 21.80 -10.63 15.61
CA ASN A 67 22.87 -10.73 16.59
C ASN A 67 22.34 -10.41 18.00
N PRO A 68 22.44 -11.34 18.96
CA PRO A 68 21.83 -11.18 20.27
C PRO A 68 22.52 -10.12 21.17
N ARG A 69 23.65 -9.54 20.74
CA ARG A 69 24.43 -8.59 21.55
C ARG A 69 24.30 -7.13 21.12
N ASN A 70 23.97 -6.90 19.86
CA ASN A 70 23.89 -5.55 19.29
C ASN A 70 22.75 -5.36 18.28
N GLY A 71 21.94 -6.39 18.02
CA GLY A 71 20.83 -6.30 17.08
C GLY A 71 21.24 -6.14 15.61
N ALA A 72 22.49 -6.46 15.23
CA ALA A 72 22.87 -6.52 13.81
C ALA A 72 22.03 -7.59 13.08
N VAL A 73 21.64 -7.32 11.84
CA VAL A 73 20.71 -8.18 11.08
C VAL A 73 21.38 -8.63 9.79
N ARG A 74 21.39 -9.94 9.58
CA ARG A 74 21.70 -10.55 8.30
C ARG A 74 20.41 -11.12 7.70
N VAL A 75 20.17 -10.86 6.43
CA VAL A 75 18.97 -11.33 5.71
C VAL A 75 19.29 -12.47 4.76
N PHE A 76 18.33 -13.36 4.59
CA PHE A 76 18.28 -14.34 3.52
C PHE A 76 16.95 -14.15 2.79
N TRP A 77 17.04 -13.60 1.58
CA TRP A 77 15.93 -13.23 0.72
C TRP A 77 15.09 -14.44 0.35
N ASN A 78 13.80 -14.37 0.62
CA ASN A 78 12.83 -15.39 0.27
C ASN A 78 12.31 -15.16 -1.15
N TYR A 79 12.58 -16.09 -2.07
CA TYR A 79 12.01 -16.06 -3.43
C TYR A 79 10.89 -17.08 -3.63
N GLY A 80 10.41 -17.69 -2.56
CA GLY A 80 9.33 -18.67 -2.59
C GLY A 80 9.74 -20.06 -3.09
N PRO A 81 8.73 -20.87 -3.48
CA PRO A 81 8.93 -22.23 -4.01
C PRO A 81 9.80 -22.25 -5.28
N ASP A 82 10.82 -23.11 -5.28
CA ASP A 82 11.69 -23.37 -6.44
C ASP A 82 12.21 -24.81 -6.36
N ASP A 83 11.67 -25.69 -7.20
CA ASP A 83 12.03 -27.12 -7.25
C ASP A 83 13.50 -27.38 -7.60
N THR A 84 14.20 -26.39 -8.15
CA THR A 84 15.64 -26.49 -8.46
C THR A 84 16.52 -26.16 -7.26
N TRP A 85 15.96 -25.55 -6.22
CA TRP A 85 16.67 -25.18 -5.00
C TRP A 85 16.65 -26.29 -3.96
N VAL A 86 17.59 -26.23 -3.01
CA VAL A 86 17.60 -27.16 -1.89
C VAL A 86 16.29 -27.06 -1.11
N ASN A 87 15.71 -28.22 -0.80
CA ASN A 87 14.39 -28.35 -0.17
C ASN A 87 13.20 -27.77 -0.97
N GLY A 88 13.36 -27.44 -2.25
CA GLY A 88 12.27 -26.94 -3.09
C GLY A 88 11.86 -25.49 -2.79
N TRP A 89 12.73 -24.71 -2.15
CA TRP A 89 12.43 -23.34 -1.75
C TRP A 89 13.69 -22.48 -1.78
N LYS A 90 13.60 -21.29 -2.37
CA LYS A 90 14.77 -20.46 -2.65
C LYS A 90 14.96 -19.38 -1.60
N PHE A 91 15.98 -19.58 -0.77
CA PHE A 91 16.57 -18.53 0.07
C PHE A 91 17.95 -18.14 -0.45
N VAL A 92 18.22 -16.84 -0.57
CA VAL A 92 19.51 -16.29 -1.02
C VAL A 92 20.09 -15.36 0.05
N ASP A 93 21.34 -15.59 0.43
CA ASP A 93 22.06 -14.74 1.40
C ASP A 93 22.21 -13.30 0.87
N GLY A 94 21.53 -12.36 1.51
CA GLY A 94 21.60 -10.93 1.20
C GLY A 94 22.68 -10.18 1.99
N GLY A 95 23.38 -10.88 2.89
CA GLY A 95 24.37 -10.25 3.76
C GLY A 95 23.76 -9.40 4.87
N VAL A 96 24.56 -8.48 5.42
CA VAL A 96 24.19 -7.68 6.60
C VAL A 96 23.48 -6.41 6.14
N ILE A 97 22.20 -6.28 6.50
CA ILE A 97 21.36 -5.11 6.19
C ILE A 97 21.34 -4.07 7.33
N ALA A 98 21.68 -4.49 8.55
CA ALA A 98 21.82 -3.59 9.69
C ALA A 98 23.05 -3.95 10.52
N SER A 99 23.89 -2.95 10.82
CA SER A 99 25.05 -3.12 11.71
C SER A 99 24.68 -3.23 13.20
N GLY A 100 23.41 -3.02 13.52
CA GLY A 100 22.86 -3.01 14.86
C GLY A 100 22.93 -1.63 15.51
N VAL A 101 22.27 -1.49 16.66
CA VAL A 101 22.25 -0.25 17.44
C VAL A 101 22.72 -0.52 18.87
N PRO A 102 23.34 0.47 19.55
CA PRO A 102 23.79 0.28 20.94
C PRO A 102 22.67 -0.25 21.84
N HIS A 103 22.99 -1.24 22.67
CA HIS A 103 22.08 -1.89 23.62
C HIS A 103 20.95 -2.73 23.02
N ALA A 104 20.84 -2.85 21.69
CA ALA A 104 19.89 -3.77 21.08
C ALA A 104 20.27 -5.24 21.31
N ASN A 105 19.27 -6.05 21.58
CA ASN A 105 19.34 -7.51 21.71
C ASN A 105 17.97 -8.11 21.35
N LEU A 106 17.83 -9.43 21.48
CA LEU A 106 16.62 -10.16 21.09
C LEU A 106 15.34 -9.69 21.82
N ALA A 107 15.47 -9.20 23.06
CA ALA A 107 14.31 -8.72 23.81
C ALA A 107 13.86 -7.31 23.38
N THR A 108 14.77 -6.50 22.85
CA THR A 108 14.55 -5.07 22.58
C THR A 108 14.36 -4.75 21.11
N LEU A 109 14.46 -5.72 20.21
CA LEU A 109 14.32 -5.49 18.76
C LEU A 109 12.97 -6.04 18.28
N ARG A 110 12.32 -5.30 17.37
CA ARG A 110 11.10 -5.69 16.65
C ARG A 110 11.22 -5.26 15.19
N PHE A 111 10.45 -5.92 14.33
CA PHE A 111 10.37 -5.63 12.90
C PHE A 111 8.92 -5.39 12.44
N PRO A 112 8.22 -4.40 13.01
CA PRO A 112 6.87 -4.07 12.58
C PRO A 112 6.88 -3.28 11.26
N ASP A 113 5.79 -3.27 10.52
CA ASP A 113 5.54 -2.31 9.43
C ASP A 113 4.81 -1.08 10.00
N ILE A 114 5.55 0.01 10.29
CA ILE A 114 4.98 1.17 10.98
C ILE A 114 4.20 2.09 10.05
N ASN A 115 4.60 2.22 8.78
CA ASN A 115 3.94 3.10 7.81
C ASN A 115 2.93 2.35 6.90
N GLY A 116 2.91 1.02 6.95
CA GLY A 116 2.00 0.16 6.20
C GLY A 116 2.36 0.07 4.72
N ASP A 117 3.66 0.19 4.38
CA ASP A 117 4.14 0.11 3.00
C ASP A 117 4.44 -1.33 2.53
N GLY A 118 4.24 -2.30 3.40
CA GLY A 118 4.51 -3.73 3.21
C GLY A 118 5.93 -4.14 3.58
N ARG A 119 6.80 -3.21 3.99
CA ARG A 119 8.16 -3.50 4.41
C ARG A 119 8.26 -3.42 5.93
N ALA A 120 8.89 -4.42 6.52
CA ALA A 120 9.23 -4.40 7.92
C ALA A 120 10.33 -3.36 8.21
N ASP A 121 10.13 -2.64 9.31
CA ASP A 121 11.03 -1.63 9.83
C ASP A 121 12.00 -2.18 10.87
N TYR A 122 12.96 -1.36 11.30
CA TYR A 122 13.84 -1.70 12.42
C TYR A 122 13.48 -0.85 13.64
N VAL A 123 12.87 -1.47 14.65
CA VAL A 123 12.39 -0.77 15.86
C VAL A 123 13.11 -1.25 17.12
N TYR A 124 13.78 -0.32 17.79
CA TYR A 124 14.38 -0.53 19.11
C TYR A 124 13.43 -0.11 20.23
N VAL A 125 13.13 -1.05 21.12
CA VAL A 125 12.38 -0.86 22.35
C VAL A 125 13.33 -0.51 23.49
N GLY A 126 13.24 0.73 23.95
CA GLY A 126 13.94 1.28 25.10
C GLY A 126 13.15 1.20 26.41
N LYS A 127 13.70 1.81 27.45
CA LYS A 127 13.16 1.81 28.82
C LYS A 127 11.67 2.23 28.86
N GLY A 128 10.87 1.54 29.67
CA GLY A 128 9.45 1.83 29.79
C GLY A 128 8.63 1.55 28.51
N GLY A 129 9.22 0.90 27.49
CA GLY A 129 8.58 0.63 26.21
C GLY A 129 8.74 1.74 25.17
N SER A 130 9.60 2.75 25.40
CA SER A 130 9.85 3.79 24.40
C SER A 130 10.34 3.20 23.08
N LEU A 131 9.98 3.78 21.94
CA LEU A 131 10.35 3.25 20.62
C LEU A 131 11.29 4.20 19.90
N VAL A 132 12.37 3.68 19.32
CA VAL A 132 13.23 4.35 18.34
C VAL A 132 13.14 3.61 17.03
N HIS A 133 12.88 4.34 15.95
CA HIS A 133 12.51 3.78 14.66
C HIS A 133 13.52 4.12 13.58
N TRP A 134 13.89 3.10 12.80
CA TRP A 134 14.56 3.21 11.53
C TRP A 134 13.64 2.67 10.44
N LEU A 135 13.08 3.61 9.67
CA LEU A 135 12.15 3.33 8.58
C LEU A 135 12.89 2.66 7.43
N ASN A 136 12.36 1.54 6.95
CA ASN A 136 12.84 0.86 5.76
C ASN A 136 12.22 1.47 4.50
N VAL A 137 12.97 2.33 3.81
CA VAL A 137 12.46 2.96 2.57
C VAL A 137 12.79 2.14 1.32
N GLY A 138 13.45 0.99 1.44
CA GLY A 138 13.88 0.19 0.29
C GLY A 138 14.86 0.90 -0.67
N SER A 139 15.18 0.22 -1.77
CA SER A 139 15.95 0.75 -2.90
C SER A 139 15.16 0.70 -4.21
N VAL A 140 15.63 1.43 -5.22
CA VAL A 140 15.16 1.22 -6.61
C VAL A 140 15.37 -0.25 -6.98
N GLY A 141 14.36 -0.88 -7.59
CA GLY A 141 14.36 -2.32 -7.89
C GLY A 141 14.04 -3.23 -6.69
N GLY A 142 13.71 -2.67 -5.53
CA GLY A 142 13.15 -3.40 -4.37
C GLY A 142 14.11 -4.32 -3.61
N ALA A 143 15.30 -4.62 -4.13
CA ALA A 143 16.15 -5.70 -3.60
C ALA A 143 17.02 -5.34 -2.37
N ASP A 144 17.30 -4.05 -2.10
CA ASP A 144 18.12 -3.63 -0.96
C ASP A 144 17.29 -2.88 0.10
N VAL A 145 17.74 -2.99 1.36
CA VAL A 145 17.17 -2.28 2.51
C VAL A 145 17.91 -0.98 2.75
N VAL A 146 17.17 0.12 2.86
CA VAL A 146 17.73 1.43 3.23
C VAL A 146 17.00 1.96 4.46
N PHE A 147 17.73 2.09 5.57
CA PHE A 147 17.17 2.55 6.83
C PHE A 147 17.34 4.06 7.04
N HIS A 148 16.22 4.75 7.27
CA HIS A 148 16.15 6.17 7.63
C HIS A 148 15.81 6.33 9.11
N ASN A 149 16.69 7.00 9.87
CA ASN A 149 16.49 7.19 11.30
C ASN A 149 15.40 8.23 11.59
N GLN A 150 14.23 7.77 12.06
CA GLN A 150 13.09 8.58 12.47
C GLN A 150 13.16 9.05 13.92
N LYS A 151 14.21 8.64 14.65
CA LYS A 151 14.43 8.92 16.07
C LYS A 151 13.32 8.28 16.93
N GLY A 152 12.99 8.89 18.06
CA GLY A 152 12.00 8.37 18.99
C GLY A 152 10.58 8.61 18.49
N ILE A 153 9.79 7.55 18.34
CA ILE A 153 8.40 7.60 17.88
C ILE A 153 7.38 7.32 18.99
N ALA A 154 7.83 6.79 20.14
CA ALA A 154 6.99 6.66 21.34
C ALA A 154 7.80 6.92 22.60
N THR A 155 7.19 7.59 23.58
CA THR A 155 7.78 7.83 24.91
C THR A 155 7.71 6.61 25.84
N GLY A 156 6.97 5.57 25.43
CA GLY A 156 6.73 4.37 26.20
C GLY A 156 5.50 4.46 27.11
N VAL A 157 5.14 3.32 27.68
CA VAL A 157 3.92 3.05 28.45
C VAL A 157 4.21 2.66 29.91
N GLY A 158 5.46 2.81 30.35
CA GLY A 158 5.91 2.45 31.69
C GLY A 158 6.12 0.95 31.90
N LEU A 159 6.32 0.19 30.81
CA LEU A 159 6.58 -1.25 30.84
C LEU A 159 8.07 -1.54 30.67
N ASP A 160 8.69 -2.20 31.65
CA ASP A 160 10.07 -2.69 31.56
C ASP A 160 10.15 -4.18 31.16
N ASP A 161 9.01 -4.88 31.19
CA ASP A 161 8.89 -6.24 30.64
C ASP A 161 8.42 -6.17 29.18
N PHE A 162 9.38 -6.16 28.27
CA PHE A 162 9.10 -6.05 26.83
C PHE A 162 8.47 -7.31 26.23
N SER A 163 8.38 -8.43 26.97
CA SER A 163 7.63 -9.60 26.52
C SER A 163 6.12 -9.34 26.42
N LYS A 164 5.63 -8.27 27.08
CA LYS A 164 4.25 -7.80 26.94
C LYS A 164 4.01 -6.91 25.73
N LEU A 165 5.04 -6.43 25.04
CA LEU A 165 4.86 -5.56 23.89
C LEU A 165 4.77 -6.38 22.61
N VAL A 166 3.72 -6.11 21.84
CA VAL A 166 3.45 -6.72 20.53
C VAL A 166 3.05 -5.64 19.53
N PHE A 167 3.36 -5.90 18.28
CA PHE A 167 2.97 -5.09 17.13
C PHE A 167 2.17 -5.99 16.21
N ALA A 168 1.04 -5.50 15.73
CA ALA A 168 0.09 -6.22 14.90
C ALA A 168 -0.92 -5.23 14.31
N ASP A 169 -1.37 -5.45 13.08
CA ASP A 169 -2.44 -4.68 12.46
C ASP A 169 -3.81 -5.18 12.93
N MET A 170 -4.30 -4.67 14.06
CA MET A 170 -5.56 -5.17 14.64
C MET A 170 -6.78 -4.51 14.02
N ASN A 171 -6.63 -3.38 13.34
CA ASN A 171 -7.73 -2.64 12.74
C ASN A 171 -7.84 -2.91 11.23
N GLY A 172 -6.81 -3.40 10.56
CA GLY A 172 -6.78 -3.75 9.13
C GLY A 172 -6.38 -2.60 8.23
N ASP A 173 -5.62 -1.65 8.77
CA ASP A 173 -5.22 -0.43 8.06
C ASP A 173 -3.81 -0.51 7.44
N ARG A 174 -3.21 -1.72 7.54
CA ARG A 174 -1.87 -2.15 7.16
C ARG A 174 -0.75 -1.63 8.04
N ARG A 175 -1.04 -0.85 9.07
CA ARG A 175 -0.03 -0.31 9.98
C ARG A 175 -0.04 -1.09 11.27
N ASP A 176 1.12 -1.55 11.69
CA ASP A 176 1.22 -2.26 12.96
C ASP A 176 0.94 -1.32 14.14
N ASP A 177 0.01 -1.74 14.99
CA ASP A 177 -0.39 -1.03 16.20
C ASP A 177 0.61 -1.23 17.35
N TYR A 178 0.66 -0.28 18.28
CA TYR A 178 1.51 -0.41 19.47
C TYR A 178 0.72 -0.99 20.64
N LEU A 179 0.86 -2.30 20.85
CA LEU A 179 -0.03 -3.09 21.70
C LEU A 179 0.66 -3.72 22.91
N ILE A 180 -0.16 -4.02 23.90
CA ILE A 180 0.24 -4.55 25.21
C ILE A 180 -0.60 -5.80 25.50
N TRP A 181 0.09 -6.91 25.71
CA TRP A 181 -0.47 -8.14 26.22
C TRP A 181 -0.86 -8.03 27.70
N GLU A 182 -2.09 -8.43 27.99
CA GLU A 182 -2.54 -8.77 29.32
C GLU A 182 -2.21 -10.25 29.64
N ASP A 183 -2.20 -10.61 30.92
CA ASP A 183 -1.76 -11.94 31.37
C ASP A 183 -2.63 -13.09 30.83
N ASP A 184 -3.88 -12.81 30.44
CA ASP A 184 -4.84 -13.76 29.86
C ASP A 184 -4.96 -13.66 28.33
N GLY A 185 -4.04 -12.94 27.68
CA GLY A 185 -4.04 -12.73 26.23
C GLY A 185 -5.06 -11.70 25.76
N GLY A 186 -5.65 -10.91 26.65
CA GLY A 186 -6.29 -9.66 26.24
C GLY A 186 -5.28 -8.66 25.66
N LEU A 187 -5.77 -7.69 24.89
CA LEU A 187 -4.95 -6.62 24.33
C LEU A 187 -5.47 -5.24 24.76
N SER A 188 -4.54 -4.38 25.16
CA SER A 188 -4.71 -2.93 25.26
C SER A 188 -3.64 -2.25 24.41
N GLY A 189 -3.74 -0.93 24.21
CA GLY A 189 -2.69 -0.20 23.50
C GLY A 189 -3.21 0.96 22.67
N PHE A 190 -2.52 1.20 21.56
CA PHE A 190 -2.66 2.38 20.75
C PHE A 190 -2.77 2.01 19.28
N LEU A 191 -3.79 2.55 18.60
CA LEU A 191 -3.86 2.44 17.14
C LEU A 191 -2.83 3.36 16.48
N ASN A 192 -2.20 2.87 15.42
CA ASN A 192 -1.19 3.60 14.66
C ASN A 192 -1.83 4.44 13.55
N GLN A 193 -1.67 5.77 13.61
CA GLN A 193 -2.16 6.68 12.57
C GLN A 193 -1.04 7.45 11.87
N HIS A 194 -1.25 7.69 10.58
CA HIS A 194 -0.37 8.53 9.76
C HIS A 194 -0.26 9.97 10.29
N THR A 195 0.89 10.57 10.02
CA THR A 195 1.14 12.00 10.26
C THR A 195 1.74 12.65 9.02
N ASN A 196 2.03 13.94 9.11
CA ASN A 196 2.79 14.64 8.07
C ASN A 196 4.26 14.18 7.97
N SER A 197 4.75 13.38 8.91
CA SER A 197 6.13 12.88 8.89
C SER A 197 6.15 11.39 8.58
N GLU A 198 6.83 11.04 7.50
CA GLU A 198 6.92 9.66 7.01
C GLU A 198 7.53 8.72 8.07
N GLY A 199 6.87 7.59 8.34
CA GLY A 199 7.30 6.63 9.37
C GLY A 199 7.24 7.16 10.81
N VAL A 200 6.58 8.29 11.07
CA VAL A 200 6.39 8.83 12.42
C VAL A 200 4.90 8.77 12.77
N PRO A 201 4.48 7.78 13.57
CA PRO A 201 3.08 7.55 13.87
C PRO A 201 2.52 8.48 14.95
N LEU A 202 1.21 8.71 14.90
CA LEU A 202 0.41 9.21 16.01
C LEU A 202 -0.29 8.02 16.68
N TYR A 203 0.14 7.67 17.89
CA TYR A 203 -0.44 6.57 18.65
C TYR A 203 -1.71 6.99 19.41
N ILE A 204 -2.87 6.53 18.95
CA ILE A 204 -4.18 6.84 19.54
C ILE A 204 -4.52 5.83 20.63
N ASN A 205 -4.49 6.27 21.88
CA ASN A 205 -4.82 5.44 23.04
C ASN A 205 -6.28 4.92 22.98
N GLN A 206 -6.45 3.60 22.99
CA GLN A 206 -7.76 2.96 22.91
C GLN A 206 -8.41 2.73 24.29
N GLY A 207 -7.69 2.99 25.40
CA GLY A 207 -8.24 2.94 26.74
C GLY A 207 -7.40 2.13 27.72
N GLY A 208 -8.09 1.54 28.71
CA GLY A 208 -7.44 0.73 29.74
C GLY A 208 -7.15 -0.70 29.28
N ALA A 209 -6.80 -1.57 30.24
CA ALA A 209 -6.59 -2.99 29.99
C ALA A 209 -7.77 -3.59 29.21
N LYS A 210 -7.45 -4.41 28.19
CA LYS A 210 -8.42 -5.15 27.37
C LYS A 210 -9.33 -4.26 26.52
N SER A 211 -8.90 -3.04 26.19
CA SER A 211 -9.65 -2.10 25.34
C SER A 211 -9.70 -2.51 23.87
N ILE A 212 -8.70 -3.25 23.39
CA ILE A 212 -8.65 -3.76 22.01
C ILE A 212 -9.36 -5.12 21.93
N CYS A 213 -9.03 -6.02 22.86
CA CYS A 213 -9.63 -7.35 22.93
C CYS A 213 -9.69 -7.86 24.38
N ASP A 214 -10.81 -8.52 24.71
CA ASP A 214 -11.04 -9.23 25.98
C ASP A 214 -11.60 -10.63 25.70
N GLY A 215 -11.41 -11.54 26.65
CA GLY A 215 -12.08 -12.85 26.65
C GLY A 215 -11.39 -13.95 25.83
N PHE A 216 -10.19 -13.71 25.29
CA PHE A 216 -9.41 -14.74 24.59
C PHE A 216 -8.99 -15.89 25.52
N GLY A 217 -8.50 -15.58 26.73
CA GLY A 217 -8.34 -16.55 27.81
C GLY A 217 -7.15 -17.49 27.68
N HIS A 218 -6.16 -17.18 26.85
CA HIS A 218 -4.91 -17.93 26.73
C HIS A 218 -3.70 -17.01 26.93
N ALA A 219 -2.63 -17.54 27.55
CA ALA A 219 -1.46 -16.74 27.88
C ALA A 219 -0.74 -16.22 26.61
N PRO A 220 -0.10 -15.04 26.65
CA PRO A 220 0.61 -14.47 25.50
C PRO A 220 1.68 -15.37 24.87
N ASN A 221 2.39 -16.16 25.68
CA ASN A 221 3.45 -17.04 25.18
C ASN A 221 2.95 -18.19 24.29
N THR A 222 1.67 -18.57 24.40
CA THR A 222 0.99 -19.57 23.55
C THR A 222 0.18 -18.95 22.42
N THR A 223 0.33 -17.64 22.20
CA THR A 223 -0.52 -16.86 21.29
C THR A 223 0.30 -16.18 20.21
N ARG A 224 -0.22 -16.12 18.99
CA ARG A 224 0.30 -15.32 17.89
C ARG A 224 -0.82 -14.44 17.34
N LEU A 225 -0.43 -13.29 16.82
CA LEU A 225 -1.27 -12.40 16.02
C LEU A 225 -0.77 -12.52 14.59
N ALA A 226 -1.67 -12.78 13.66
CA ALA A 226 -1.36 -13.01 12.25
C ALA A 226 -2.65 -13.02 11.42
N ASP A 227 -2.66 -12.41 10.24
CA ASP A 227 -3.79 -12.50 9.29
C ASP A 227 -3.92 -13.94 8.75
N MET A 228 -4.91 -14.69 9.22
CA MET A 228 -5.10 -16.10 8.87
C MET A 228 -6.13 -16.32 7.77
N ASP A 229 -7.04 -15.37 7.53
CA ASP A 229 -8.04 -15.47 6.47
C ASP A 229 -7.81 -14.54 5.26
N GLY A 230 -6.81 -13.68 5.33
CA GLY A 230 -6.39 -12.76 4.28
C GLY A 230 -7.27 -11.52 4.18
N ASP A 231 -7.97 -11.15 5.27
CA ASP A 231 -8.83 -9.96 5.29
C ASP A 231 -8.09 -8.66 5.65
N GLY A 232 -6.78 -8.76 5.88
CA GLY A 232 -5.88 -7.67 6.23
C GLY A 232 -5.79 -7.41 7.73
N LYS A 233 -6.59 -8.08 8.57
CA LYS A 233 -6.55 -7.93 10.02
C LYS A 233 -5.81 -9.09 10.65
N ASP A 234 -4.98 -8.78 11.65
CA ASP A 234 -4.37 -9.83 12.44
C ASP A 234 -5.40 -10.55 13.32
N ASP A 235 -5.39 -11.89 13.21
CA ASP A 235 -6.23 -12.80 13.95
C ASP A 235 -5.53 -13.35 15.19
N TYR A 236 -6.33 -13.84 16.14
CA TYR A 236 -5.81 -14.54 17.30
C TYR A 236 -5.57 -16.02 17.02
N VAL A 237 -4.32 -16.45 17.19
CA VAL A 237 -3.91 -17.84 16.99
C VAL A 237 -3.37 -18.43 18.29
N PHE A 238 -4.11 -19.37 18.87
CA PHE A 238 -3.61 -20.21 19.96
C PHE A 238 -2.81 -21.39 19.42
N VAL A 239 -1.61 -21.58 19.94
CA VAL A 239 -0.73 -22.72 19.63
C VAL A 239 -0.70 -23.67 20.82
N GLY A 240 -1.30 -24.85 20.64
CA GLY A 240 -1.32 -25.91 21.64
C GLY A 240 0.05 -26.62 21.80
N ASP A 241 0.21 -27.39 22.87
CA ASP A 241 1.48 -28.07 23.22
C ASP A 241 2.02 -29.02 22.14
N ASN A 242 1.14 -29.53 21.28
CA ASN A 242 1.48 -30.39 20.15
C ASN A 242 1.62 -29.63 18.82
N GLY A 243 1.58 -28.30 18.84
CA GLY A 243 1.59 -27.44 17.65
C GLY A 243 0.22 -27.29 16.96
N SER A 244 -0.87 -27.79 17.54
CA SER A 244 -2.21 -27.56 16.98
C SER A 244 -2.60 -26.09 17.06
N LEU A 245 -3.21 -25.57 16.00
CA LEU A 245 -3.71 -24.20 15.96
C LEU A 245 -5.20 -24.14 16.27
N SER A 246 -5.63 -23.12 17.02
CA SER A 246 -7.01 -22.67 17.09
C SER A 246 -7.03 -21.18 16.75
N VAL A 247 -7.88 -20.80 15.81
CA VAL A 247 -7.93 -19.45 15.24
C VAL A 247 -9.24 -18.78 15.62
N TRP A 248 -9.15 -17.54 16.08
CA TRP A 248 -10.27 -16.64 16.30
C TRP A 248 -10.14 -15.47 15.34
N TYR A 249 -11.02 -15.45 14.35
CA TYR A 249 -11.01 -14.39 13.35
C TYR A 249 -11.36 -13.04 13.97
N ASN A 250 -10.56 -12.03 13.68
CA ASN A 250 -10.79 -10.67 14.08
C ASN A 250 -11.94 -10.06 13.26
N ARG A 251 -13.14 -10.11 13.82
CA ARG A 251 -14.34 -9.50 13.20
C ARG A 251 -14.65 -8.10 13.76
N GLY A 252 -13.65 -7.43 14.32
CA GLY A 252 -13.78 -6.08 14.85
C GLY A 252 -14.16 -5.06 13.78
N THR A 253 -15.02 -4.10 14.14
CA THR A 253 -15.57 -3.10 13.21
C THR A 253 -15.24 -1.67 13.64
N THR A 254 -14.01 -1.41 14.11
CA THR A 254 -13.59 -0.02 14.33
C THR A 254 -13.53 0.75 13.01
N ASP A 255 -13.62 2.08 13.09
CA ASP A 255 -13.19 2.92 11.97
C ASP A 255 -11.68 2.75 11.86
N ASP A 256 -11.27 1.96 10.87
CA ASP A 256 -9.90 1.56 10.57
C ASP A 256 -9.31 2.40 9.45
N SER A 257 -10.13 3.20 8.77
CA SER A 257 -9.69 4.05 7.68
C SER A 257 -9.46 5.49 8.12
N MET A 258 -8.33 6.06 7.73
CA MET A 258 -8.14 7.50 7.75
C MET A 258 -8.77 8.11 6.49
N ALA A 259 -9.15 9.39 6.54
CA ALA A 259 -9.71 10.09 5.39
C ALA A 259 -8.79 9.98 4.15
N ILE A 260 -7.48 9.98 4.38
CA ILE A 260 -6.47 9.92 3.32
C ILE A 260 -6.36 8.57 2.60
N ASP A 261 -6.74 7.47 3.26
CA ASP A 261 -6.63 6.11 2.69
C ASP A 261 -7.58 5.97 1.47
N GLY A 262 -8.77 6.55 1.59
CA GLY A 262 -9.81 6.57 0.55
C GLY A 262 -9.75 7.77 -0.40
N LEU A 263 -8.97 8.81 -0.11
CA LEU A 263 -9.02 10.06 -0.86
C LEU A 263 -8.42 9.92 -2.27
N ARG A 264 -9.21 10.30 -3.26
CA ARG A 264 -8.87 10.41 -4.69
C ARG A 264 -9.43 11.73 -5.26
N PHE A 265 -8.92 12.12 -6.40
CA PHE A 265 -9.51 13.16 -7.25
C PHE A 265 -9.90 12.56 -8.58
N ALA A 266 -11.11 12.85 -9.05
CA ALA A 266 -11.65 12.32 -10.31
C ALA A 266 -12.77 13.25 -10.84
N ASP A 267 -12.95 13.35 -12.15
CA ASP A 267 -14.04 14.12 -12.77
C ASP A 267 -15.32 13.29 -12.87
N ILE A 268 -16.15 13.29 -11.82
CA ILE A 268 -17.41 12.53 -11.78
C ILE A 268 -18.60 13.40 -12.19
N THR A 269 -18.55 14.68 -11.85
CA THR A 269 -19.68 15.61 -12.02
C THR A 269 -19.55 16.55 -13.20
N GLY A 270 -18.38 16.64 -13.85
CA GLY A 270 -18.11 17.58 -14.95
C GLY A 270 -17.99 19.02 -14.48
N GLY A 271 -17.57 19.19 -13.21
CA GLY A 271 -17.56 20.45 -12.47
C GLY A 271 -16.41 21.40 -12.83
N GLN A 272 -16.13 22.34 -11.92
CA GLN A 272 -15.00 23.26 -12.04
C GLN A 272 -13.73 22.60 -11.46
N GLY A 273 -13.24 21.56 -12.15
CA GLY A 273 -12.08 20.76 -11.78
C GLY A 273 -12.50 19.39 -11.30
N GLN A 274 -11.52 18.56 -10.97
CA GLN A 274 -11.77 17.23 -10.42
C GLN A 274 -12.41 17.29 -9.05
N ASP A 275 -13.29 16.33 -8.80
CA ASP A 275 -14.08 16.19 -7.58
C ASP A 275 -13.27 15.51 -6.47
N TYR A 276 -13.60 15.82 -5.22
CA TYR A 276 -13.06 15.12 -4.06
C TYR A 276 -13.85 13.82 -3.91
N VAL A 277 -13.17 12.69 -4.03
CA VAL A 277 -13.79 11.36 -3.92
C VAL A 277 -13.18 10.64 -2.74
N TRP A 278 -14.01 10.26 -1.77
CA TRP A 278 -13.62 9.32 -0.73
C TRP A 278 -14.13 7.93 -1.09
N VAL A 279 -13.20 7.02 -1.34
CA VAL A 279 -13.48 5.61 -1.63
C VAL A 279 -13.38 4.82 -0.33
N ASP A 280 -14.47 4.15 0.04
CA ASP A 280 -14.49 3.27 1.21
C ASP A 280 -13.42 2.17 1.06
N PRO A 281 -12.44 2.06 1.99
CA PRO A 281 -11.33 1.13 1.81
C PRO A 281 -11.74 -0.35 1.76
N LYS A 282 -12.87 -0.73 2.35
CA LYS A 282 -13.33 -2.12 2.41
C LYS A 282 -14.16 -2.52 1.21
N THR A 283 -15.07 -1.64 0.80
CA THR A 283 -16.09 -1.93 -0.21
C THR A 283 -15.79 -1.32 -1.57
N GLY A 284 -14.96 -0.27 -1.60
CA GLY A 284 -14.73 0.55 -2.79
C GLY A 284 -15.87 1.52 -3.08
N ALA A 285 -16.87 1.64 -2.19
CA ALA A 285 -18.00 2.54 -2.40
C ALA A 285 -17.55 4.01 -2.45
N PRO A 286 -17.78 4.75 -3.55
CA PRO A 286 -17.33 6.13 -3.66
C PRO A 286 -18.37 7.11 -3.11
N ILE A 287 -17.92 8.01 -2.21
CA ILE A 287 -18.64 9.20 -1.76
C ILE A 287 -18.00 10.41 -2.44
N VAL A 288 -18.79 11.18 -3.18
CA VAL A 288 -18.29 12.26 -4.04
C VAL A 288 -18.73 13.62 -3.48
N TYR A 289 -17.79 14.56 -3.47
CA TYR A 289 -18.04 15.96 -3.23
C TYR A 289 -17.63 16.75 -4.48
N SER A 290 -18.61 17.34 -5.14
CA SER A 290 -18.42 18.08 -6.38
C SER A 290 -17.60 19.33 -6.16
N ASN A 291 -16.63 19.59 -7.03
CA ASN A 291 -15.83 20.80 -7.02
C ASN A 291 -16.59 21.99 -7.65
N GLN A 292 -16.91 22.97 -6.82
CA GLN A 292 -17.58 24.22 -7.21
C GLN A 292 -16.59 25.39 -7.28
N GLY A 293 -15.37 25.16 -7.76
CA GLY A 293 -14.32 26.17 -7.86
C GLY A 293 -13.64 26.45 -6.52
N GLY A 294 -13.31 25.39 -5.78
CA GLY A 294 -12.64 25.45 -4.48
C GLY A 294 -13.58 25.31 -3.26
N SER A 295 -14.89 25.16 -3.49
CA SER A 295 -15.84 24.69 -2.48
C SER A 295 -16.39 23.32 -2.85
N TRP A 296 -16.64 22.48 -1.84
CA TRP A 296 -17.03 21.09 -2.01
C TRP A 296 -18.51 20.90 -1.67
N GLU A 297 -19.31 20.42 -2.62
CA GLU A 297 -20.73 20.14 -2.40
C GLU A 297 -21.00 18.64 -2.41
N PRO A 298 -21.64 18.07 -1.38
CA PRO A 298 -21.88 16.63 -1.33
C PRO A 298 -22.83 16.18 -2.44
N VAL A 299 -22.38 15.24 -3.27
CA VAL A 299 -23.23 14.50 -4.19
C VAL A 299 -24.02 13.46 -3.40
N ASN A 300 -25.26 13.16 -3.82
CA ASN A 300 -26.14 12.20 -3.16
C ASN A 300 -26.29 12.43 -1.64
N ASN A 301 -26.31 13.70 -1.21
CA ASN A 301 -26.35 14.11 0.21
C ASN A 301 -25.20 13.53 1.07
N GLY A 302 -24.04 13.23 0.46
CA GLY A 302 -22.88 12.68 1.15
C GLY A 302 -22.97 11.16 1.37
N HIS A 303 -23.93 10.49 0.74
CA HIS A 303 -23.99 9.03 0.67
C HIS A 303 -23.21 8.51 -0.54
N PRO A 304 -22.79 7.22 -0.51
CA PRO A 304 -22.14 6.62 -1.66
C PRO A 304 -22.99 6.70 -2.93
N ILE A 305 -22.38 7.02 -4.07
CA ILE A 305 -23.05 7.04 -5.38
C ILE A 305 -23.10 5.64 -6.02
N ALA A 306 -22.33 4.69 -5.49
CA ALA A 306 -22.37 3.28 -5.86
C ALA A 306 -22.03 2.40 -4.66
N ALA A 307 -22.34 1.10 -4.75
CA ALA A 307 -22.06 0.14 -3.67
C ALA A 307 -20.57 -0.25 -3.56
N GLY A 308 -19.74 0.11 -4.55
CA GLY A 308 -18.39 -0.41 -4.71
C GLY A 308 -18.38 -1.83 -5.31
N ALA A 309 -17.23 -2.25 -5.83
CA ALA A 309 -17.07 -3.56 -6.47
C ALA A 309 -15.82 -4.34 -6.01
N ALA A 310 -14.95 -3.71 -5.24
CA ALA A 310 -13.68 -4.27 -4.72
C ALA A 310 -13.15 -3.35 -3.61
N PRO A 311 -12.25 -3.82 -2.72
CA PRO A 311 -11.56 -2.96 -1.75
C PRO A 311 -10.98 -1.70 -2.40
N GLY A 312 -11.02 -0.57 -1.70
CA GLY A 312 -10.61 0.73 -2.23
C GLY A 312 -9.15 0.82 -2.69
N SER A 313 -8.28 -0.09 -2.21
CA SER A 313 -6.90 -0.23 -2.70
C SER A 313 -6.80 -0.74 -4.14
N GLN A 314 -7.85 -1.36 -4.68
CA GLN A 314 -7.96 -1.86 -6.04
C GLN A 314 -8.68 -0.89 -6.98
N VAL A 315 -9.25 0.19 -6.44
CA VAL A 315 -10.11 1.12 -7.16
C VAL A 315 -9.29 2.32 -7.64
N VAL A 316 -9.39 2.58 -8.94
CA VAL A 316 -8.87 3.80 -9.57
C VAL A 316 -9.96 4.43 -10.45
N PHE A 317 -9.74 5.68 -10.85
CA PHE A 317 -10.63 6.44 -11.72
C PHE A 317 -9.87 6.87 -12.97
N GLY A 318 -10.54 6.82 -14.12
CA GLY A 318 -9.98 7.29 -15.39
C GLY A 318 -11.00 7.19 -16.53
N ASP A 319 -10.85 8.03 -17.55
CA ASP A 319 -11.79 8.19 -18.67
C ASP A 319 -11.53 7.10 -19.73
N ILE A 320 -12.28 5.99 -19.71
CA ILE A 320 -12.03 4.85 -20.61
C ILE A 320 -12.70 5.05 -21.97
N ASP A 321 -13.87 5.67 -22.03
CA ASP A 321 -14.63 5.83 -23.26
C ASP A 321 -14.46 7.18 -23.96
N GLY A 322 -13.74 8.12 -23.33
CA GLY A 322 -13.40 9.43 -23.85
C GLY A 322 -14.56 10.40 -23.78
N ASP A 323 -15.56 10.14 -22.95
CA ASP A 323 -16.78 10.95 -22.85
C ASP A 323 -16.60 12.23 -22.02
N GLY A 324 -15.48 12.33 -21.29
CA GLY A 324 -15.23 13.46 -20.44
C GLY A 324 -15.33 13.17 -18.95
N TYR A 325 -15.74 11.99 -18.51
CA TYR A 325 -15.90 11.68 -17.10
C TYR A 325 -15.04 10.48 -16.71
N ASP A 326 -14.55 10.50 -15.48
CA ASP A 326 -13.74 9.39 -15.00
C ASP A 326 -14.63 8.20 -14.60
N ASP A 327 -14.32 7.04 -15.17
CA ASP A 327 -15.00 5.78 -14.92
C ASP A 327 -14.51 5.10 -13.64
N TYR A 328 -15.32 4.21 -13.09
CA TYR A 328 -14.92 3.39 -11.95
C TYR A 328 -14.20 2.14 -12.45
N LEU A 329 -12.94 1.97 -12.03
CA LEU A 329 -12.07 0.90 -12.49
C LEU A 329 -11.61 0.04 -11.32
N VAL A 330 -11.57 -1.27 -11.53
CA VAL A 330 -11.03 -2.25 -10.57
C VAL A 330 -9.83 -2.93 -11.19
N ILE A 331 -8.69 -2.86 -10.50
CA ILE A 331 -7.45 -3.52 -10.87
C ILE A 331 -7.28 -4.76 -9.98
N HIS A 332 -7.18 -5.93 -10.60
CA HIS A 332 -6.92 -7.17 -9.88
C HIS A 332 -5.53 -7.12 -9.21
N PRO A 333 -5.40 -7.45 -7.92
CA PRO A 333 -4.17 -7.26 -7.16
C PRO A 333 -2.98 -8.08 -7.70
N ASP A 334 -3.22 -9.31 -8.14
CA ASP A 334 -2.11 -10.19 -8.58
C ASP A 334 -1.79 -10.10 -10.08
N THR A 335 -2.82 -9.94 -10.92
CA THR A 335 -2.69 -10.01 -12.38
C THR A 335 -2.64 -8.65 -13.04
N GLY A 336 -3.15 -7.61 -12.36
CA GLY A 336 -3.29 -6.28 -12.93
C GLY A 336 -4.40 -6.20 -13.98
N ALA A 337 -5.25 -7.23 -14.07
CA ALA A 337 -6.41 -7.24 -14.95
C ALA A 337 -7.34 -6.06 -14.60
N LEU A 338 -7.83 -5.36 -15.62
CA LEU A 338 -8.66 -4.18 -15.47
C LEU A 338 -10.12 -4.52 -15.77
N THR A 339 -11.01 -4.28 -14.81
CA THR A 339 -12.46 -4.34 -14.97
C THR A 339 -13.02 -2.94 -14.92
N ALA A 340 -13.81 -2.55 -15.92
CA ALA A 340 -14.33 -1.19 -16.05
C ALA A 340 -15.84 -1.13 -15.87
N TYR A 341 -16.29 -0.02 -15.28
CA TYR A 341 -17.69 0.33 -15.10
C TYR A 341 -17.87 1.78 -15.55
N LEU A 342 -18.52 1.96 -16.70
CA LEU A 342 -18.63 3.28 -17.33
C LEU A 342 -19.60 4.17 -16.57
N LEU A 343 -19.20 5.40 -16.26
CA LEU A 343 -20.06 6.37 -15.62
C LEU A 343 -21.19 6.77 -16.58
N VAL A 344 -22.43 6.81 -16.07
CA VAL A 344 -23.57 7.33 -16.83
C VAL A 344 -24.09 8.60 -16.16
N PRO A 345 -23.62 9.78 -16.60
CA PRO A 345 -24.08 11.05 -16.05
C PRO A 345 -25.61 11.14 -16.16
N SER A 346 -26.29 11.41 -15.03
CA SER A 346 -27.77 11.57 -14.95
C SER A 346 -28.62 10.29 -15.21
N GLY A 347 -28.03 9.10 -15.35
CA GLY A 347 -28.73 7.87 -15.79
C GLY A 347 -29.56 7.12 -14.75
N GLY A 348 -29.50 7.49 -13.47
CA GLY A 348 -30.21 6.78 -12.39
C GLY A 348 -31.56 7.42 -12.05
N GLY A 349 -32.67 6.91 -12.60
CA GLY A 349 -34.00 7.17 -12.02
C GLY A 349 -34.05 6.75 -10.55
N GLU A 350 -34.93 7.37 -9.76
CA GLU A 350 -35.08 7.25 -8.29
C GLU A 350 -34.85 5.82 -7.72
N SER A 351 -33.59 5.45 -7.59
CA SER A 351 -33.14 4.35 -6.76
C SER A 351 -33.06 4.85 -5.33
N ARG A 352 -33.10 3.94 -4.35
CA ARG A 352 -32.86 4.23 -2.92
C ARG A 352 -31.52 4.93 -2.64
N TYR A 353 -30.67 5.09 -3.67
CA TYR A 353 -29.34 5.70 -3.70
C TYR A 353 -29.20 6.92 -4.65
N GLY A 354 -30.26 7.44 -5.29
CA GLY A 354 -30.27 8.70 -6.07
C GLY A 354 -29.04 9.10 -6.93
N GLY A 355 -29.08 8.83 -8.26
CA GLY A 355 -28.28 9.51 -9.31
C GLY A 355 -26.76 9.26 -9.41
N TYR A 356 -26.26 9.11 -10.65
CA TYR A 356 -24.96 8.56 -11.10
C TYR A 356 -24.81 7.05 -10.84
N LEU A 357 -24.80 6.26 -11.92
CA LEU A 357 -24.64 4.80 -11.87
C LEU A 357 -23.51 4.42 -12.83
N TYR A 358 -22.67 3.48 -12.39
CA TYR A 358 -21.67 2.88 -13.25
C TYR A 358 -22.25 1.65 -13.95
N ASN A 359 -22.18 1.60 -15.28
CA ASN A 359 -22.59 0.47 -16.09
C ASN A 359 -21.42 -0.51 -16.26
N PRO A 360 -21.51 -1.74 -15.73
CA PRO A 360 -20.43 -2.71 -15.88
C PRO A 360 -20.23 -3.09 -17.36
N ILE A 361 -19.02 -2.89 -17.87
CA ILE A 361 -18.62 -3.40 -19.21
C ILE A 361 -17.73 -4.63 -19.12
N GLY A 362 -17.26 -4.98 -17.92
CA GLY A 362 -16.51 -6.20 -17.63
C GLY A 362 -15.00 -5.99 -17.73
N GLN A 363 -14.27 -7.10 -17.82
CA GLN A 363 -12.82 -7.09 -17.93
C GLN A 363 -12.39 -6.62 -19.32
N ILE A 364 -11.62 -5.53 -19.37
CA ILE A 364 -11.12 -4.91 -20.60
C ILE A 364 -9.61 -5.08 -20.79
N ALA A 365 -8.89 -5.54 -19.76
CA ALA A 365 -7.48 -5.94 -19.87
C ALA A 365 -7.19 -7.22 -19.07
N SER A 366 -6.33 -8.10 -19.61
CA SER A 366 -5.85 -9.30 -18.89
C SER A 366 -4.84 -8.98 -17.79
N GLY A 367 -4.21 -7.81 -17.87
CA GLY A 367 -3.13 -7.39 -16.99
C GLY A 367 -1.75 -7.93 -17.36
N LEU A 368 -0.71 -7.35 -16.76
CA LEU A 368 0.71 -7.63 -17.04
C LEU A 368 1.51 -8.07 -15.80
N GLY A 369 0.87 -8.13 -14.63
CA GLY A 369 1.53 -8.40 -13.35
C GLY A 369 0.80 -7.70 -12.20
N PRO A 370 1.39 -7.60 -11.00
CA PRO A 370 0.71 -7.09 -9.81
C PRO A 370 0.05 -5.74 -10.03
N GLY A 371 -1.22 -5.62 -9.60
CA GLY A 371 -2.05 -4.44 -9.73
C GLY A 371 -1.46 -3.18 -9.09
N LYS A 372 -0.67 -3.32 -8.01
CA LYS A 372 0.06 -2.20 -7.38
C LYS A 372 0.99 -1.44 -8.34
N ASN A 373 1.41 -2.10 -9.42
CA ASN A 373 2.28 -1.55 -10.45
C ASN A 373 1.53 -0.98 -11.67
N VAL A 374 0.20 -0.94 -11.65
CA VAL A 374 -0.62 -0.42 -12.76
C VAL A 374 -0.97 1.05 -12.52
N ARG A 375 -0.93 1.87 -13.57
CA ARG A 375 -1.43 3.25 -13.61
C ARG A 375 -2.36 3.41 -14.82
N ILE A 376 -3.31 4.33 -14.70
CA ILE A 376 -4.28 4.67 -15.73
C ILE A 376 -4.17 6.18 -15.97
N ALA A 377 -3.78 6.58 -17.18
CA ALA A 377 -3.62 7.99 -17.56
C ALA A 377 -3.46 8.14 -19.08
N ASP A 378 -3.93 9.25 -19.66
CA ASP A 378 -3.80 9.56 -21.10
C ASP A 378 -2.35 9.91 -21.48
N ILE A 379 -1.62 8.97 -22.09
CA ILE A 379 -0.21 9.15 -22.46
C ILE A 379 -0.06 9.79 -23.84
N ASP A 380 -1.05 9.69 -24.72
CA ASP A 380 -0.94 10.17 -26.10
C ASP A 380 -1.79 11.39 -26.46
N GLY A 381 -2.61 11.84 -25.53
CA GLY A 381 -3.45 13.04 -25.62
C GLY A 381 -4.71 12.83 -26.44
N ASP A 382 -5.21 11.59 -26.57
CA ASP A 382 -6.44 11.31 -27.32
C ASP A 382 -7.73 11.47 -26.49
N GLY A 383 -7.59 11.77 -25.19
CA GLY A 383 -8.66 12.00 -24.24
C GLY A 383 -9.16 10.74 -23.55
N ARG A 384 -8.55 9.57 -23.81
CA ARG A 384 -8.83 8.32 -23.12
C ARG A 384 -7.61 7.88 -22.33
N ASP A 385 -7.84 7.40 -21.11
CA ASP A 385 -6.74 6.96 -20.27
C ASP A 385 -6.21 5.59 -20.70
N ASP A 386 -4.88 5.49 -20.76
CA ASP A 386 -4.13 4.31 -21.20
C ASP A 386 -3.77 3.38 -20.05
N TYR A 387 -3.48 2.12 -20.38
CA TYR A 387 -2.99 1.14 -19.41
C TYR A 387 -1.46 1.16 -19.34
N ILE A 388 -0.92 1.50 -18.17
CA ILE A 388 0.52 1.62 -17.93
C ILE A 388 0.93 0.61 -16.85
N PHE A 389 1.87 -0.26 -17.16
CA PHE A 389 2.48 -1.17 -16.18
C PHE A 389 3.91 -0.75 -15.87
N LEU A 390 4.23 -0.61 -14.58
CA LEU A 390 5.56 -0.26 -14.08
C LEU A 390 6.35 -1.52 -13.71
N SER A 391 7.56 -1.65 -14.26
CA SER A 391 8.56 -2.58 -13.74
C SER A 391 9.04 -2.15 -12.35
N GLU A 392 9.72 -3.03 -11.63
CA GLU A 392 10.31 -2.74 -10.30
C GLU A 392 11.30 -1.55 -10.29
N THR A 393 11.78 -1.15 -11.47
CA THR A 393 12.69 -0.01 -11.67
C THR A 393 11.98 1.23 -12.25
N GLY A 394 10.65 1.19 -12.35
CA GLY A 394 9.83 2.33 -12.79
C GLY A 394 9.80 2.54 -14.29
N GLY A 395 10.43 1.67 -15.08
CA GLY A 395 10.23 1.59 -16.52
C GLY A 395 8.82 1.12 -16.88
N THR A 396 8.28 1.54 -18.02
CA THR A 396 6.85 1.37 -18.35
C THR A 396 6.61 0.42 -19.51
N THR A 397 5.59 -0.43 -19.43
CA THR A 397 4.95 -1.02 -20.61
C THR A 397 3.59 -0.34 -20.77
N ILE A 398 3.38 0.33 -21.91
CA ILE A 398 2.19 1.16 -22.14
C ILE A 398 1.34 0.56 -23.25
N TYR A 399 0.04 0.47 -23.02
CA TYR A 399 -0.96 0.08 -23.99
C TYR A 399 -1.99 1.19 -24.14
N ARG A 400 -2.05 1.74 -25.35
CA ARG A 400 -3.05 2.74 -25.75
C ARG A 400 -4.45 2.18 -25.60
N ASN A 401 -5.34 2.93 -24.98
CA ASN A 401 -6.75 2.65 -24.93
C ASN A 401 -7.42 2.90 -26.30
N MET A 402 -7.97 1.84 -26.86
CA MET A 402 -8.69 1.79 -28.13
C MET A 402 -10.16 1.43 -27.92
N TYR A 403 -10.66 1.57 -26.69
CA TYR A 403 -12.03 1.24 -26.34
C TYR A 403 -13.01 1.93 -27.28
N GLY A 404 -13.96 1.13 -27.75
CA GLY A 404 -15.16 1.57 -28.42
C GLY A 404 -16.28 0.58 -28.10
N PRO A 405 -17.53 1.04 -27.96
CA PRO A 405 -18.63 0.21 -27.47
C PRO A 405 -18.92 -1.02 -28.35
N ASP A 406 -18.53 -0.98 -29.62
CA ASP A 406 -18.69 -2.08 -30.59
C ASP A 406 -17.40 -2.87 -30.85
N THR A 407 -16.31 -2.60 -30.12
CA THR A 407 -15.04 -3.31 -30.27
C THR A 407 -15.03 -4.57 -29.40
N GLY A 408 -14.48 -5.67 -29.91
CA GLY A 408 -14.31 -6.89 -29.12
C GLY A 408 -13.23 -6.73 -28.05
N PRO A 409 -13.22 -7.58 -27.00
CA PRO A 409 -12.31 -7.46 -25.85
C PRO A 409 -10.82 -7.43 -26.24
N ASP A 410 -10.43 -8.16 -27.29
CA ASP A 410 -9.05 -8.22 -27.79
C ASP A 410 -8.60 -6.95 -28.55
N SER A 411 -9.51 -6.00 -28.79
CA SER A 411 -9.26 -4.78 -29.57
C SER A 411 -9.23 -3.51 -28.72
N HIS A 412 -9.44 -3.61 -27.41
CA HIS A 412 -9.49 -2.44 -26.52
C HIS A 412 -8.13 -1.82 -26.26
N TYR A 413 -7.02 -2.50 -26.58
CA TYR A 413 -5.69 -2.00 -26.29
C TYR A 413 -4.69 -2.24 -27.42
N ALA A 414 -3.82 -1.26 -27.67
CA ALA A 414 -2.74 -1.36 -28.64
C ALA A 414 -1.40 -0.96 -28.00
N ALA A 415 -0.36 -1.78 -28.15
CA ALA A 415 0.94 -1.50 -27.54
C ALA A 415 1.53 -0.16 -28.06
N LEU A 416 2.02 0.67 -27.14
CA LEU A 416 2.61 1.99 -27.39
C LEU A 416 4.10 2.03 -26.95
N PRO A 417 4.99 1.22 -27.54
CA PRO A 417 6.38 1.10 -27.08
C PRO A 417 7.21 2.37 -27.30
N GLN A 418 6.73 3.32 -28.11
CA GLN A 418 7.43 4.57 -28.38
C GLN A 418 7.38 5.55 -27.20
N ALA A 419 6.47 5.33 -26.25
CA ALA A 419 6.31 6.13 -25.03
C ALA A 419 6.95 5.46 -23.79
N ASP A 420 7.81 4.44 -23.95
CA ASP A 420 8.45 3.76 -22.81
C ASP A 420 9.39 4.67 -21.99
N ALA A 421 9.23 4.67 -20.67
CA ALA A 421 10.01 5.37 -19.64
C ALA A 421 11.12 4.51 -18.98
N SER A 422 11.59 3.42 -19.60
CA SER A 422 12.59 2.49 -19.05
C SER A 422 13.91 3.11 -18.54
N GLY A 423 14.19 4.39 -18.82
CA GLY A 423 15.36 5.12 -18.32
C GLY A 423 15.18 5.95 -17.05
N VAL A 424 13.97 6.03 -16.46
CA VAL A 424 13.69 6.96 -15.33
C VAL A 424 14.19 6.44 -13.97
N GLY A 425 14.12 5.13 -13.72
CA GLY A 425 14.80 4.47 -12.59
C GLY A 425 14.25 4.81 -11.20
N GLN A 426 12.94 4.67 -10.98
CA GLN A 426 12.26 4.97 -9.71
C GLN A 426 11.39 3.80 -9.25
N ARG A 427 10.92 3.79 -8.00
CA ARG A 427 10.06 2.68 -7.51
C ARG A 427 8.60 2.87 -7.93
N PRO A 428 7.87 1.81 -8.31
CA PRO A 428 6.46 1.89 -8.71
C PRO A 428 5.58 2.72 -7.77
N GLU A 429 5.69 2.49 -6.46
CA GLU A 429 4.90 3.16 -5.42
C GLU A 429 5.13 4.69 -5.33
N GLU A 430 6.22 5.20 -5.89
CA GLU A 430 6.58 6.63 -5.89
C GLU A 430 6.18 7.34 -7.19
N ILE A 431 5.61 6.60 -8.15
CA ILE A 431 5.35 7.07 -9.51
C ILE A 431 3.86 7.26 -9.75
N SER A 432 3.52 8.38 -10.36
CA SER A 432 2.19 8.71 -10.86
C SER A 432 2.27 9.43 -12.20
N PHE A 433 1.14 9.53 -12.90
CA PHE A 433 1.06 10.17 -14.22
C PHE A 433 0.00 11.27 -14.20
N TYR A 434 0.41 12.50 -14.51
CA TYR A 434 -0.46 13.69 -14.49
C TYR A 434 0.03 14.73 -15.48
N ASP A 435 -0.87 15.48 -16.13
CA ASP A 435 -0.50 16.57 -17.03
C ASP A 435 0.04 17.77 -16.22
N ILE A 436 1.36 17.95 -16.15
CA ILE A 436 2.00 19.00 -15.36
C ILE A 436 2.19 20.28 -16.18
N ASP A 437 2.35 20.18 -17.50
CA ASP A 437 2.62 21.33 -18.38
C ASP A 437 1.40 21.86 -19.16
N GLY A 438 0.29 21.13 -19.14
CA GLY A 438 -1.02 21.49 -19.68
C GLY A 438 -1.15 21.18 -21.17
N ASP A 439 -0.34 20.25 -21.71
CA ASP A 439 -0.36 19.89 -23.12
C ASP A 439 -1.42 18.83 -23.49
N GLY A 440 -2.15 18.33 -22.48
CA GLY A 440 -3.17 17.31 -22.61
C GLY A 440 -2.64 15.88 -22.48
N LYS A 441 -1.35 15.67 -22.22
CA LYS A 441 -0.76 14.36 -21.99
C LYS A 441 -0.27 14.24 -20.55
N ALA A 442 -0.38 13.04 -19.99
CA ALA A 442 0.14 12.77 -18.68
C ALA A 442 1.67 12.69 -18.69
N ASP A 443 2.30 13.44 -17.78
CA ASP A 443 3.72 13.44 -17.50
C ASP A 443 4.09 12.41 -16.44
N TYR A 444 5.33 11.95 -16.44
CA TYR A 444 5.83 11.03 -15.43
C TYR A 444 6.26 11.83 -14.20
N VAL A 445 5.62 11.54 -13.07
CA VAL A 445 5.80 12.26 -11.81
C VAL A 445 6.35 11.30 -10.75
N TRP A 446 7.51 11.64 -10.21
CA TRP A 446 8.09 10.95 -9.05
C TRP A 446 7.92 11.81 -7.80
N THR A 447 7.36 11.24 -6.74
CA THR A 447 7.17 11.90 -5.45
C THR A 447 8.00 11.21 -4.38
N ARG A 448 8.92 11.93 -3.73
CA ARG A 448 9.74 11.39 -2.66
C ARG A 448 8.88 11.09 -1.42
N PRO A 449 8.90 9.85 -0.88
CA PRO A 449 8.12 9.50 0.31
C PRO A 449 8.45 10.33 1.55
N LEU A 450 9.73 10.67 1.77
CA LEU A 450 10.16 11.30 3.01
C LEU A 450 9.66 12.73 3.22
N ASP A 451 9.51 13.52 2.15
CA ASP A 451 9.31 14.98 2.24
C ASP A 451 8.38 15.56 1.16
N GLY A 452 7.80 14.71 0.31
CA GLY A 452 6.87 15.12 -0.72
C GLY A 452 7.50 15.93 -1.86
N GLN A 453 8.84 15.93 -2.00
CA GLN A 453 9.52 16.53 -3.15
C GLN A 453 9.12 15.85 -4.45
N VAL A 454 8.90 16.63 -5.51
CA VAL A 454 8.45 16.12 -6.82
C VAL A 454 9.48 16.40 -7.90
N GLN A 455 9.80 15.36 -8.67
CA GLN A 455 10.51 15.47 -9.94
C GLN A 455 9.63 15.02 -11.09
N VAL A 456 9.78 15.67 -12.25
CA VAL A 456 8.93 15.44 -13.41
C VAL A 456 9.75 15.17 -14.67
N TRP A 457 9.25 14.26 -15.50
CA TRP A 457 9.67 14.07 -16.88
C TRP A 457 8.49 14.36 -17.79
N LEU A 458 8.63 15.40 -18.60
CA LEU A 458 7.57 15.81 -19.53
C LEU A 458 7.41 14.79 -20.66
N ASN A 459 6.17 14.50 -21.00
CA ASN A 459 5.77 13.59 -22.06
C ASN A 459 5.82 14.27 -23.43
N MET A 460 6.88 14.00 -24.16
CA MET A 460 7.15 14.55 -25.48
C MET A 460 6.52 13.71 -26.61
N TYR A 461 5.80 12.62 -26.32
CA TYR A 461 5.23 11.73 -27.34
C TYR A 461 4.44 12.52 -28.41
N PRO A 462 4.60 12.21 -29.71
CA PRO A 462 5.41 11.13 -30.30
C PRO A 462 6.88 11.49 -30.59
N GLN A 463 7.39 12.61 -30.07
CA GLN A 463 8.79 13.01 -30.25
C GLN A 463 9.72 12.16 -29.38
N LEU A 464 10.96 11.95 -29.85
CA LEU A 464 11.98 11.20 -29.11
C LEU A 464 13.14 12.11 -28.66
N PRO A 465 13.67 11.94 -27.43
CA PRO A 465 13.20 11.00 -26.40
C PRO A 465 11.80 11.38 -25.88
N ALA A 466 10.96 10.37 -25.62
CA ALA A 466 9.57 10.56 -25.19
C ALA A 466 9.46 11.21 -23.81
N TRP A 467 10.49 11.08 -22.98
CA TRP A 467 10.50 11.62 -21.62
C TRP A 467 11.65 12.61 -21.45
N ARG A 468 11.33 13.85 -21.09
CA ARG A 468 12.32 14.90 -20.84
C ARG A 468 12.30 15.30 -19.37
N HIS A 469 13.36 14.91 -18.63
CA HIS A 469 13.53 15.34 -17.24
C HIS A 469 13.62 16.86 -17.14
N ILE A 470 12.77 17.46 -16.30
CA ILE A 470 12.79 18.91 -16.03
C ILE A 470 13.27 19.24 -14.60
N GLY A 471 13.61 18.22 -13.82
CA GLY A 471 14.14 18.38 -12.46
C GLY A 471 13.06 18.48 -11.40
N VAL A 472 13.39 19.14 -10.29
CA VAL A 472 12.49 19.35 -9.15
C VAL A 472 11.50 20.47 -9.48
N VAL A 473 10.21 20.18 -9.42
CA VAL A 473 9.13 21.15 -9.65
C VAL A 473 8.45 21.60 -8.36
N LYS A 474 8.60 20.82 -7.28
CA LYS A 474 8.07 21.12 -5.96
C LYS A 474 8.94 20.53 -4.85
N ASP A 475 9.25 21.32 -3.83
CA ASP A 475 9.99 20.93 -2.63
C ASP A 475 9.50 21.69 -1.39
N ASP A 476 10.11 21.39 -0.23
CA ASP A 476 9.95 22.09 1.05
C ASP A 476 8.51 22.27 1.54
N VAL A 477 7.64 21.29 1.26
CA VAL A 477 6.23 21.31 1.69
C VAL A 477 6.06 20.87 3.14
N GLY A 478 7.01 20.07 3.65
CA GLY A 478 7.03 19.63 5.03
C GLY A 478 5.99 18.56 5.35
N THR A 479 5.57 17.78 4.35
CA THR A 479 4.73 16.59 4.54
C THR A 479 5.27 15.39 3.75
N SER A 480 4.98 14.18 4.22
CA SER A 480 5.32 12.93 3.52
C SER A 480 4.76 12.92 2.10
N GLY A 481 5.48 12.24 1.19
CA GLY A 481 5.01 11.92 -0.16
C GLY A 481 3.75 11.07 -0.16
N ALA A 482 3.52 10.22 0.85
CA ALA A 482 2.29 9.45 1.01
C ALA A 482 1.05 10.36 1.17
N ASN A 483 1.27 11.60 1.63
CA ASN A 483 0.23 12.61 1.81
C ASN A 483 -0.03 13.47 0.56
N ILE A 484 0.68 13.22 -0.54
CA ILE A 484 0.58 14.02 -1.75
C ILE A 484 -0.38 13.38 -2.75
N ARG A 485 -1.20 14.22 -3.37
CA ARG A 485 -2.03 13.91 -4.53
C ARG A 485 -1.79 14.97 -5.60
N PHE A 486 -2.20 14.65 -6.82
CA PHE A 486 -2.29 15.63 -7.90
C PHE A 486 -3.70 15.64 -8.44
N ALA A 487 -4.18 16.83 -8.78
CA ALA A 487 -5.51 17.00 -9.32
C ALA A 487 -5.60 18.32 -10.08
N GLN A 488 -6.42 18.37 -11.12
CA GLN A 488 -6.77 19.66 -11.73
C GLN A 488 -7.92 20.28 -10.91
N LEU A 489 -7.63 21.23 -10.01
CA LEU A 489 -8.64 21.80 -9.11
C LEU A 489 -9.39 23.00 -9.71
N THR A 490 -9.02 23.45 -10.91
CA THR A 490 -9.62 24.61 -11.58
C THR A 490 -9.88 24.39 -13.06
N GLY A 491 -10.88 25.12 -13.60
CA GLY A 491 -11.33 24.99 -14.99
C GLY A 491 -12.44 23.95 -15.16
N THR A 492 -13.02 23.82 -16.35
CA THR A 492 -13.96 22.75 -16.71
C THR A 492 -13.43 21.97 -17.90
N LYS A 493 -13.94 20.78 -18.23
CA LYS A 493 -13.52 20.12 -19.48
C LYS A 493 -13.68 20.98 -20.74
N GLN A 494 -14.71 21.83 -20.83
CA GLN A 494 -14.87 22.74 -21.99
C GLN A 494 -13.99 24.00 -21.93
N GLN A 495 -13.52 24.37 -20.73
CA GLN A 495 -12.63 25.50 -20.49
C GLN A 495 -11.65 25.15 -19.35
N PRO A 496 -10.59 24.36 -19.64
CA PRO A 496 -9.80 23.64 -18.62
C PRO A 496 -8.94 24.53 -17.71
N GLY A 497 -9.18 25.83 -17.62
CA GLY A 497 -8.31 26.72 -16.85
C GLY A 497 -6.89 26.68 -17.41
N SER A 498 -5.92 26.18 -16.64
CA SER A 498 -4.56 25.92 -17.11
C SER A 498 -4.41 24.56 -17.81
N GLY A 499 -5.32 23.61 -17.59
CA GLY A 499 -5.18 22.20 -18.00
C GLY A 499 -4.16 21.42 -17.17
N ARG A 500 -3.55 22.05 -16.16
CA ARG A 500 -2.45 21.47 -15.40
C ARG A 500 -2.93 20.87 -14.10
N ALA A 501 -2.29 19.78 -13.71
CA ALA A 501 -2.43 19.21 -12.39
C ALA A 501 -1.75 20.09 -11.33
N ASP A 502 -2.49 20.32 -10.25
CA ASP A 502 -2.08 21.03 -9.06
C ASP A 502 -1.45 20.06 -8.06
N TYR A 503 -0.48 20.54 -7.30
CA TYR A 503 0.10 19.78 -6.20
C TYR A 503 -0.80 19.91 -4.97
N VAL A 504 -1.27 18.80 -4.42
CA VAL A 504 -2.21 18.77 -3.29
C VAL A 504 -1.59 18.01 -2.12
N ALA A 505 -1.34 18.72 -1.02
CA ALA A 505 -1.01 18.11 0.26
C ALA A 505 -2.30 17.84 1.04
N VAL A 506 -2.46 16.62 1.51
CA VAL A 506 -3.61 16.17 2.31
C VAL A 506 -3.17 16.04 3.75
N ASP A 507 -3.92 16.66 4.67
CA ASP A 507 -3.75 16.40 6.09
C ASP A 507 -4.29 14.99 6.40
N PRO A 508 -3.43 14.04 6.83
CA PRO A 508 -3.82 12.64 6.95
C PRO A 508 -4.93 12.43 7.99
N THR A 509 -4.96 13.24 9.04
CA THR A 509 -5.93 13.10 10.14
C THR A 509 -7.33 13.60 9.76
N THR A 510 -7.42 14.66 8.96
CA THR A 510 -8.69 15.33 8.67
C THR A 510 -9.18 15.18 7.24
N GLY A 511 -8.31 14.78 6.31
CA GLY A 511 -8.59 14.80 4.86
C GLY A 511 -8.65 16.21 4.27
N ALA A 512 -8.38 17.26 5.06
CA ALA A 512 -8.33 18.63 4.58
C ALA A 512 -7.16 18.79 3.60
N ILE A 513 -7.35 19.61 2.57
CA ILE A 513 -6.35 19.79 1.52
C ILE A 513 -5.75 21.18 1.55
N ALA A 514 -4.45 21.25 1.29
CA ALA A 514 -3.74 22.46 0.90
C ALA A 514 -3.18 22.25 -0.50
N ALA A 515 -3.54 23.12 -1.44
CA ALA A 515 -3.12 22.98 -2.83
C ALA A 515 -2.27 24.17 -3.28
N TRP A 516 -1.31 23.88 -4.14
CA TRP A 516 -0.54 24.88 -4.88
C TRP A 516 -0.99 24.78 -6.33
N LEU A 517 -1.79 25.77 -6.73
CA LEU A 517 -2.36 25.80 -8.06
C LEU A 517 -1.24 26.02 -9.09
N ASN A 518 -1.17 25.13 -10.07
CA ASN A 518 -0.28 25.21 -11.22
C ASN A 518 -0.93 26.10 -12.29
N GLY A 519 -1.01 27.39 -11.97
CA GLY A 519 -1.41 28.44 -12.89
C GLY A 519 -0.18 29.05 -13.58
N CYS A 520 -0.27 29.34 -14.87
CA CYS A 520 0.66 30.28 -15.48
C CYS A 520 0.39 31.69 -14.92
N ASP A 521 1.25 32.18 -14.05
CA ASP A 521 1.38 33.62 -13.75
C ASP A 521 2.07 34.40 -14.88
N ASP A 522 2.30 33.79 -16.04
CA ASP A 522 3.01 34.42 -17.17
C ASP A 522 2.12 35.33 -18.03
N ARG A 523 1.27 36.13 -17.38
CA ARG A 523 0.81 37.41 -17.94
C ARG A 523 1.57 38.56 -17.27
N ALA A 524 2.86 38.67 -17.56
CA ALA A 524 3.63 39.90 -17.38
C ALA A 524 4.40 40.24 -18.66
#